data_AF-A0A1R2B975-F1
#
_entry.id   AF-A0A1R2B975-F1
#
_cell.length_a   1.000
_cell.length_b   1.000
_cell.length_c   1.000
_cell.angle_alpha   90.00
_cell.angle_beta   90.00
_cell.angle_gamma   90.00
#
_symmetry.space_group_name_H-M   'P 1'
#
loop_
_entity.id
_entity.type
_entity.pdbx_description
1 polymer ?
#
loop_
_entity_poly.entity_id
_entity_poly.type
_entity_poly.pdbx_seq_one_letter_code
_entity_poly.pdbx_strand_id
1 'polypeptide(L)'
;MSKFGPLNRFGLWVARTWGNAEKRSAEVGKNYTMISLFSRINYLKSPKLLQFLSRNLDRHTTEASATRLSITDNSLLLYYSPSIGKYMPRTRLWEFFVPLLVLFRSETMIPKIIMGLGMFLYQPLVVSAGRLFVVRMDLIPHMETVLVHKVGLFGFSRVEIVPVKNLVKILPEHSQYDYYFKFLGGADLLFRDTQTGLEYAFEKNGVWLDDNLKHSLIV
;
A
#
# COMPACT_ATOMS: atom_id res chain seq x y z
N MET A 1 1.10 -44.45 -23.45
CA MET A 1 0.76 -43.07 -23.90
C MET A 1 -0.75 -42.92 -23.70
N SER A 2 -1.33 -41.92 -23.03
CA SER A 2 -0.91 -40.58 -22.63
C SER A 2 -1.30 -40.29 -21.16
N LYS A 3 -0.49 -39.46 -20.50
CA LYS A 3 -0.63 -38.99 -19.12
C LYS A 3 -1.61 -37.80 -19.07
N PHE A 4 -2.72 -37.92 -18.35
CA PHE A 4 -3.49 -36.76 -17.89
C PHE A 4 -3.47 -36.74 -16.36
N GLY A 5 -2.68 -35.82 -15.81
CA GLY A 5 -2.52 -35.59 -14.37
C GLY A 5 -3.57 -34.63 -13.78
N PRO A 6 -3.68 -34.57 -12.44
CA PRO A 6 -4.76 -33.91 -11.69
C PRO A 6 -4.54 -32.40 -11.48
N LEU A 7 -4.34 -31.60 -12.54
CA LEU A 7 -3.98 -30.17 -12.42
C LEU A 7 -5.05 -29.16 -12.85
N ASN A 8 -6.28 -29.60 -13.14
CA ASN A 8 -7.34 -28.71 -13.64
C ASN A 8 -8.25 -28.11 -12.55
N ARG A 9 -7.92 -28.25 -11.25
CA ARG A 9 -8.76 -27.76 -10.14
C ARG A 9 -8.34 -26.40 -9.58
N PHE A 10 -7.07 -26.01 -9.74
CA PHE A 10 -6.54 -24.74 -9.23
C PHE A 10 -7.00 -23.54 -10.08
N GLY A 11 -6.87 -23.61 -11.40
CA GLY A 11 -7.34 -22.54 -12.30
C GLY A 11 -8.86 -22.34 -12.25
N LEU A 12 -9.63 -23.42 -12.12
CA LEU A 12 -11.08 -23.38 -11.93
C LEU A 12 -11.49 -22.81 -10.56
N TRP A 13 -10.68 -23.01 -9.52
CA TRP A 13 -10.92 -22.42 -8.20
C TRP A 13 -10.60 -20.93 -8.19
N VAL A 14 -9.49 -20.49 -8.78
CA VAL A 14 -9.10 -19.07 -8.91
C VAL A 14 -10.13 -18.29 -9.74
N ALA A 15 -10.56 -18.82 -10.89
CA ALA A 15 -11.58 -18.16 -11.71
C ALA A 15 -12.94 -18.04 -10.97
N ARG A 16 -13.29 -19.03 -10.15
CA ARG A 16 -14.56 -19.06 -9.41
C ARG A 16 -14.53 -18.18 -8.16
N THR A 17 -13.38 -18.04 -7.49
CA THR A 17 -13.21 -17.11 -6.37
C THR A 17 -13.14 -15.66 -6.84
N TRP A 18 -12.46 -15.40 -7.96
CA TRP A 18 -12.41 -14.07 -8.58
C TRP A 18 -13.78 -13.63 -9.09
N GLY A 19 -14.50 -14.48 -9.84
CA GLY A 19 -15.85 -14.13 -10.32
C GLY A 19 -16.88 -13.92 -9.22
N ASN A 20 -16.73 -14.58 -8.06
CA ASN A 20 -17.59 -14.36 -6.89
C ASN A 20 -17.20 -13.10 -6.10
N ALA A 21 -15.91 -12.75 -6.06
CA ALA A 21 -15.42 -11.51 -5.45
C ALA A 21 -15.84 -10.29 -6.29
N GLU A 22 -15.81 -10.41 -7.62
CA GLU A 22 -16.26 -9.37 -8.54
C GLU A 22 -17.77 -9.11 -8.42
N LYS A 23 -18.59 -10.17 -8.31
CA LYS A 23 -20.04 -10.05 -8.07
C LYS A 23 -20.36 -9.43 -6.70
N ARG A 24 -19.64 -9.81 -5.64
CA ARG A 24 -19.80 -9.20 -4.30
C ARG A 24 -19.33 -7.75 -4.26
N SER A 25 -18.24 -7.43 -4.98
CA SER A 25 -17.74 -6.06 -5.14
C SER A 25 -18.73 -5.20 -5.94
N ALA A 26 -19.36 -5.74 -6.98
CA ALA A 26 -20.38 -5.06 -7.76
C ALA A 26 -21.69 -4.84 -6.98
N GLU A 27 -22.11 -5.79 -6.13
CA GLU A 27 -23.30 -5.64 -5.26
C GLU A 27 -23.06 -4.68 -4.09
N VAL A 28 -21.88 -4.72 -3.45
CA VAL A 28 -21.50 -3.77 -2.40
C VAL A 28 -21.25 -2.38 -2.99
N GLY A 29 -20.66 -2.30 -4.18
CA GLY A 29 -20.45 -1.06 -4.94
C GLY A 29 -21.75 -0.36 -5.33
N LYS A 30 -22.83 -1.11 -5.60
CA LYS A 30 -24.17 -0.54 -5.85
C LYS A 30 -24.83 0.04 -4.60
N ASN A 31 -24.56 -0.51 -3.42
CA ASN A 31 -25.17 -0.04 -2.16
C ASN A 31 -24.34 1.05 -1.45
N TYR A 32 -23.06 1.20 -1.79
CA TYR A 32 -22.14 2.14 -1.14
C TYR A 32 -21.35 3.00 -2.13
N THR A 33 -21.95 3.41 -3.25
CA THR A 33 -21.36 4.53 -4.00
C THR A 33 -21.33 5.76 -3.09
N MET A 34 -20.15 6.36 -2.90
CA MET A 34 -19.97 7.63 -2.17
C MET A 34 -20.94 8.74 -2.61
N ILE A 35 -21.50 8.63 -3.82
CA ILE A 35 -22.56 9.49 -4.36
C ILE A 35 -23.80 9.54 -3.44
N SER A 36 -24.19 8.44 -2.77
CA SER A 36 -25.40 8.42 -1.92
C SER A 36 -25.18 9.15 -0.58
N LEU A 37 -23.99 9.02 0.02
CA LEU A 37 -23.59 9.73 1.23
C LEU A 37 -23.41 11.24 0.98
N PHE A 38 -22.91 11.63 -0.20
CA PHE A 38 -22.74 13.04 -0.57
C PHE A 38 -24.02 13.72 -1.09
N SER A 39 -25.03 12.94 -1.53
CA SER A 39 -26.31 13.49 -2.02
C SER A 39 -27.25 14.02 -0.93
N ARG A 40 -27.07 13.61 0.34
CA ARG A 40 -27.92 14.02 1.48
C ARG A 40 -27.54 15.35 2.11
N ILE A 41 -26.36 15.90 1.81
CA ILE A 41 -25.86 17.13 2.45
C ILE A 41 -25.96 18.29 1.47
N ASN A 42 -26.96 19.15 1.64
CA ASN A 42 -27.26 20.29 0.76
C ASN A 42 -26.11 21.30 0.59
N TYR A 43 -25.10 21.27 1.45
CA TYR A 43 -23.94 22.16 1.40
C TYR A 43 -22.88 21.79 0.34
N LEU A 44 -22.94 20.60 -0.26
CA LEU A 44 -21.98 20.15 -1.28
C LEU A 44 -22.39 20.43 -2.73
N LYS A 45 -23.56 21.07 -2.95
CA LYS A 45 -24.07 21.46 -4.28
C LYS A 45 -23.46 22.76 -4.82
N SER A 46 -22.32 23.21 -4.28
CA SER A 46 -21.58 24.32 -4.85
C SER A 46 -21.02 23.89 -6.21
N PRO A 47 -21.41 24.50 -7.34
CA PRO A 47 -20.90 24.13 -8.66
C PRO A 47 -19.37 24.28 -8.74
N LYS A 48 -18.80 25.22 -7.98
CA LYS A 48 -17.34 25.39 -7.86
C LYS A 48 -16.68 24.23 -7.09
N LEU A 49 -17.32 23.74 -6.03
CA LEU A 49 -16.80 22.61 -5.25
C LEU A 49 -16.90 21.30 -6.04
N LEU A 50 -18.02 21.08 -6.74
CA LEU A 50 -18.20 19.93 -7.63
C LEU A 50 -17.21 19.96 -8.79
N GLN A 51 -16.95 21.13 -9.38
CA GLN A 51 -15.97 21.29 -10.44
C GLN A 51 -14.52 21.17 -9.93
N PHE A 52 -14.25 21.54 -8.67
CA PHE A 52 -12.97 21.30 -8.00
C PHE A 52 -12.77 19.82 -7.67
N LEU A 53 -13.81 19.15 -7.17
CA LEU A 53 -13.78 17.72 -6.88
C LEU A 53 -13.67 16.91 -8.16
N SER A 54 -14.43 17.21 -9.22
CA SER A 54 -14.32 16.51 -10.50
C SER A 54 -12.95 16.70 -11.14
N ARG A 55 -12.41 17.93 -11.17
CA ARG A 55 -11.06 18.19 -11.69
C ARG A 55 -9.96 17.48 -10.92
N ASN A 56 -10.15 17.22 -9.63
CA ASN A 56 -9.17 16.49 -8.80
C ASN A 56 -9.42 14.97 -8.77
N LEU A 57 -10.66 14.51 -8.97
CA LEU A 57 -11.04 13.09 -9.03
C LEU A 57 -10.79 12.49 -10.41
N ASP A 58 -11.09 13.20 -11.50
CA ASP A 58 -10.77 12.78 -12.88
C ASP A 58 -9.26 12.72 -13.12
N ARG A 59 -8.46 13.48 -12.35
CA ARG A 59 -7.00 13.36 -12.34
C ARG A 59 -6.48 12.09 -11.65
N HIS A 60 -7.33 11.41 -10.88
CA HIS A 60 -6.97 10.20 -10.14
C HIS A 60 -7.42 8.89 -10.82
N THR A 61 -8.18 8.95 -11.91
CA THR A 61 -8.36 7.85 -12.87
C THR A 61 -7.21 7.82 -13.90
N THR A 62 -5.98 8.11 -13.48
CA THR A 62 -4.81 7.76 -14.28
C THR A 62 -4.71 6.24 -14.32
N GLU A 63 -5.00 5.67 -15.50
CA GLU A 63 -4.44 4.38 -15.92
C GLU A 63 -2.99 4.32 -15.44
N ALA A 64 -2.67 3.28 -14.66
CA ALA A 64 -1.31 3.04 -14.21
C ALA A 64 -0.47 2.66 -15.43
N SER A 65 -0.06 3.67 -16.20
CA SER A 65 0.79 3.48 -17.36
C SER A 65 2.09 2.87 -16.86
N ALA A 66 2.34 1.62 -17.26
CA ALA A 66 3.52 0.82 -16.91
C ALA A 66 4.84 1.52 -17.30
N THR A 67 4.78 2.60 -18.08
CA THR A 67 5.91 3.45 -18.48
C THR A 67 6.42 4.38 -17.37
N ARG A 68 5.80 4.38 -16.17
CA ARG A 68 6.17 5.31 -15.09
C ARG A 68 7.48 4.87 -14.39
N LEU A 69 8.58 5.40 -14.91
CA LEU A 69 9.93 5.44 -14.33
C LEU A 69 10.48 4.06 -13.93
N SER A 70 11.00 3.30 -14.88
CA SER A 70 11.94 2.23 -14.56
C SER A 70 13.14 2.82 -13.80
N ILE A 71 13.59 2.16 -12.74
CA ILE A 71 14.72 2.63 -11.90
C ILE A 71 16.03 2.40 -12.63
N THR A 72 16.10 1.31 -13.40
CA THR A 72 17.18 1.00 -14.33
C THR A 72 16.58 0.63 -15.68
N ASP A 73 17.39 0.66 -16.74
CA ASP A 73 16.93 0.37 -18.10
C ASP A 73 16.29 -1.02 -18.24
N ASN A 74 16.60 -1.95 -17.32
CA ASN A 74 16.09 -3.33 -17.28
C ASN A 74 15.20 -3.64 -16.06
N SER A 75 14.83 -2.65 -15.23
CA SER A 75 13.94 -2.91 -14.09
C SER A 75 12.49 -3.05 -14.55
N LEU A 76 11.78 -4.05 -14.03
CA LEU A 76 10.36 -4.27 -14.30
C LEU A 76 9.55 -3.91 -13.06
N LEU A 77 8.66 -2.93 -13.18
CA LEU A 77 7.78 -2.54 -12.08
C LEU A 77 6.76 -3.66 -11.81
N LEU A 78 6.71 -4.16 -10.57
CA LEU A 78 5.77 -5.22 -10.18
C LEU A 78 4.55 -4.66 -9.46
N TYR A 79 4.79 -3.71 -8.56
CA TYR A 79 3.76 -3.18 -7.67
C TYR A 79 3.99 -1.72 -7.32
N TYR A 80 2.90 -0.97 -7.15
CA TYR A 80 2.90 0.39 -6.62
C TYR A 80 1.65 0.68 -5.79
N SER A 81 1.79 1.29 -4.61
CA SER A 81 0.68 1.85 -3.83
C SER A 81 0.64 3.38 -3.96
N PRO A 82 -0.38 3.93 -4.66
CA PRO A 82 -0.61 5.36 -4.71
C PRO A 82 -0.94 5.96 -3.33
N SER A 83 -1.68 5.22 -2.50
CA SER A 83 -2.14 5.69 -1.18
C SER A 83 -0.96 5.85 -0.22
N ILE A 84 -0.18 4.79 -0.02
CA ILE A 84 0.97 4.82 0.88
C ILE A 84 2.02 5.81 0.35
N GLY A 85 2.29 5.80 -0.97
CA GLY A 85 3.24 6.72 -1.58
C GLY A 85 2.89 8.21 -1.43
N LYS A 86 1.59 8.55 -1.38
CA LYS A 86 1.13 9.95 -1.23
C LYS A 86 1.00 10.37 0.23
N TYR A 87 0.36 9.55 1.06
CA TYR A 87 -0.03 9.96 2.41
C TYR A 87 1.07 9.72 3.43
N MET A 88 1.78 8.60 3.33
CA MET A 88 2.73 8.20 4.37
C MET A 88 3.93 9.16 4.47
N PRO A 89 4.61 9.58 3.38
CA PRO A 89 5.69 10.57 3.47
C PRO A 89 5.22 11.90 4.06
N ARG A 90 4.02 12.35 3.69
CA ARG A 90 3.43 13.61 4.19
C ARG A 90 3.16 13.54 5.69
N THR A 91 2.57 12.44 6.16
CA THR A 91 2.34 12.22 7.60
C THR A 91 3.65 12.23 8.37
N ARG A 92 4.69 11.55 7.87
CA ARG A 92 6.02 11.50 8.49
C ARG A 92 6.73 12.86 8.52
N LEU A 93 6.51 13.71 7.50
CA LEU A 93 7.01 15.08 7.52
C LEU A 93 6.30 15.93 8.59
N TRP A 94 4.98 15.78 8.74
CA TRP A 94 4.24 16.48 9.79
C TRP A 94 4.66 16.05 11.20
N GLU A 95 5.03 14.78 11.39
CA GLU A 95 5.63 14.32 12.66
C GLU A 95 6.93 15.05 13.00
N PHE A 96 7.65 15.60 12.03
CA PHE A 96 8.83 16.41 12.29
C PHE A 96 8.47 17.88 12.59
N PHE A 97 7.59 18.47 11.78
CA PHE A 97 7.28 19.90 11.88
C PHE A 97 6.38 20.27 13.06
N VAL A 98 5.36 19.46 13.36
CA VAL A 98 4.39 19.77 14.42
C VAL A 98 5.07 19.85 15.79
N PRO A 99 5.93 18.90 16.20
CA PRO A 99 6.60 18.98 17.49
C PRO A 99 7.52 20.17 17.60
N LEU A 100 8.26 20.49 16.53
CA LEU A 100 9.10 21.70 16.51
C LEU A 100 8.25 22.95 16.72
N LEU A 101 7.13 23.07 16.02
CA LEU A 101 6.22 24.21 16.20
C LEU A 101 5.69 24.29 17.64
N VAL A 102 5.25 23.18 18.23
CA VAL A 102 4.74 23.17 19.60
C VAL A 102 5.84 23.48 20.63
N LEU A 103 7.03 22.90 20.48
CA LEU A 103 8.14 23.12 21.40
C LEU A 103 8.61 24.58 21.42
N PHE A 104 8.66 25.24 20.25
CA PHE A 104 9.20 26.60 20.11
C PHE A 104 8.14 27.71 20.18
N ARG A 105 6.87 27.43 19.84
CA ARG A 105 5.80 28.46 19.86
C ARG A 105 4.90 28.41 21.08
N SER A 106 4.84 27.30 21.83
CA SER A 106 3.95 27.25 23.00
C SER A 106 4.61 27.84 24.24
N GLU A 107 3.97 28.87 24.80
CA GLU A 107 4.40 29.53 26.04
C GLU A 107 4.16 28.65 27.27
N THR A 108 3.09 27.83 27.25
CA THR A 108 2.72 26.94 28.36
C THR A 108 3.23 25.52 28.17
N MET A 109 3.35 24.78 29.27
CA MET A 109 3.77 23.37 29.28
C MET A 109 2.66 22.39 28.86
N ILE A 110 1.38 22.78 28.98
CA ILE A 110 0.24 21.89 28.69
C ILE A 110 0.26 21.36 27.24
N PRO A 111 0.42 22.19 26.19
CA PRO A 111 0.50 21.70 24.81
C PRO A 111 1.69 20.77 24.58
N LYS A 112 2.82 21.01 25.25
CA LYS A 112 4.03 20.16 25.15
C LYS A 112 3.78 18.77 25.74
N ILE A 113 3.11 18.71 26.89
CA ILE A 113 2.74 17.44 27.54
C ILE A 113 1.72 16.68 26.69
N ILE A 114 0.67 17.34 26.22
CA ILE A 114 -0.35 16.72 25.35
C ILE A 114 0.28 16.19 24.06
N MET A 115 1.15 16.98 23.42
CA MET A 115 1.87 16.56 22.23
C MET A 115 2.79 15.37 22.52
N GLY A 116 3.55 15.42 23.62
CA GLY A 116 4.44 14.33 24.02
C GLY A 116 3.69 13.01 24.23
N LEU A 117 2.56 13.04 24.94
CA LEU A 117 1.71 11.87 25.14
C LEU A 117 1.09 11.38 23.82
N GLY A 118 0.60 12.30 23.00
CA GLY A 118 0.04 11.97 21.68
C GLY A 118 1.07 11.28 20.78
N MET A 119 2.28 11.83 20.70
CA MET A 119 3.38 11.24 19.94
C MET A 119 3.82 9.89 20.51
N PHE A 120 3.90 9.74 21.83
CA PHE A 120 4.27 8.48 22.46
C PHE A 120 3.32 7.33 22.07
N LEU A 121 2.02 7.60 22.01
CA LEU A 121 1.01 6.61 21.62
C LEU A 121 0.96 6.37 20.10
N TYR A 122 1.17 7.42 19.29
CA TYR A 122 0.99 7.38 17.84
C TYR A 122 2.25 6.93 17.07
N GLN A 123 3.43 7.36 17.51
CA GLN A 123 4.69 7.16 16.80
C GLN A 123 5.04 5.68 16.58
N PRO A 124 4.86 4.75 17.55
CA PRO A 124 5.15 3.33 17.32
C PRO A 124 4.33 2.75 16.17
N LEU A 125 3.07 3.17 16.03
CA LEU A 125 2.17 2.70 14.99
C LEU A 125 2.59 3.20 13.60
N VAL A 126 2.91 4.48 13.47
CA VAL A 126 3.34 5.05 12.19
C VAL A 126 4.72 4.54 11.78
N VAL A 127 5.66 4.43 12.72
CA VAL A 127 6.99 3.89 12.43
C VAL A 127 6.90 2.44 11.97
N SER A 128 6.05 1.63 12.63
CA SER A 128 5.82 0.24 12.24
C SER A 128 5.17 0.15 10.86
N ALA A 129 4.14 0.95 10.60
CA ALA A 129 3.50 1.01 9.29
C ALA A 129 4.50 1.39 8.18
N GLY A 130 5.38 2.37 8.41
CA GLY A 130 6.39 2.77 7.41
C GLY A 130 7.44 1.70 7.14
N ARG A 131 7.76 0.86 8.14
CA ARG A 131 8.69 -0.27 7.99
C ARG A 131 8.07 -1.47 7.26
N LEU A 132 6.76 -1.67 7.39
CA LEU A 132 6.04 -2.81 6.83
C LEU A 132 5.52 -2.55 5.42
N PHE A 133 4.81 -1.44 5.23
CA PHE A 133 4.09 -1.19 3.98
C PHE A 133 5.05 -0.85 2.84
N VAL A 134 4.86 -1.58 1.74
CA VAL A 134 5.58 -1.37 0.50
C VAL A 134 4.90 -0.25 -0.28
N VAL A 135 5.69 0.73 -0.71
CA VAL A 135 5.26 1.80 -1.62
C VAL A 135 5.37 1.34 -3.06
N ARG A 136 6.48 0.68 -3.41
CA ARG A 136 6.79 0.26 -4.77
C ARG A 136 7.70 -0.97 -4.73
N MET A 137 7.53 -1.88 -5.67
CA MET A 137 8.41 -3.03 -5.85
C MET A 137 8.75 -3.20 -7.32
N ASP A 138 10.04 -3.35 -7.61
CA ASP A 138 10.58 -3.55 -8.96
C ASP A 138 11.43 -4.82 -8.99
N LEU A 139 11.31 -5.64 -10.04
CA LEU A 139 12.20 -6.74 -10.33
C LEU A 139 13.45 -6.21 -11.04
N ILE A 140 14.61 -6.72 -10.63
CA ILE A 140 15.90 -6.52 -11.29
C ILE A 140 16.35 -7.89 -11.82
N PRO A 141 15.97 -8.25 -13.07
CA PRO A 141 16.09 -9.63 -13.55
C PRO A 141 17.53 -10.14 -13.57
N HIS A 142 18.47 -9.30 -14.00
CA HIS A 142 19.89 -9.66 -14.13
C HIS A 142 20.60 -9.93 -12.78
N MET A 143 20.01 -9.49 -11.67
CA MET A 143 20.53 -9.73 -10.31
C MET A 143 19.70 -10.77 -9.55
N GLU A 144 18.59 -11.25 -10.12
CA GLU A 144 17.60 -12.09 -9.42
C GLU A 144 17.14 -11.48 -8.08
N THR A 145 17.05 -10.15 -8.02
CA THR A 145 16.62 -9.40 -6.84
C THR A 145 15.37 -8.59 -7.15
N VAL A 146 14.60 -8.31 -6.11
CA VAL A 146 13.60 -7.26 -6.12
C VAL A 146 14.09 -6.08 -5.30
N LEU A 147 13.78 -4.90 -5.81
CA LEU A 147 14.01 -3.64 -5.15
C LEU A 147 12.68 -3.17 -4.57
N VAL A 148 12.65 -3.01 -3.25
CA VAL A 148 11.45 -2.64 -2.50
C VAL A 148 11.64 -1.24 -1.94
N HIS A 149 10.75 -0.33 -2.33
CA HIS A 149 10.67 1.01 -1.76
C HIS A 149 9.65 1.05 -0.62
N LYS A 150 10.07 1.69 0.46
CA LYS A 150 9.28 1.96 1.67
C LYS A 150 9.46 3.39 2.11
N VAL A 151 8.66 3.81 3.08
CA VAL A 151 8.80 5.13 3.73
C VAL A 151 9.61 4.98 5.01
N GLY A 152 10.79 5.59 5.02
CA GLY A 152 11.72 5.62 6.14
C GLY A 152 11.35 6.64 7.23
N LEU A 153 12.38 7.01 8.00
CA LEU A 153 12.27 8.07 9.00
C LEU A 153 12.00 9.41 8.31
N PHE A 154 11.18 10.26 8.93
CA PHE A 154 10.86 11.62 8.44
C PHE A 154 10.31 11.70 7.01
N GLY A 155 9.81 10.60 6.46
CA GLY A 155 9.24 10.56 5.11
C GLY A 155 10.26 10.35 4.00
N PHE A 156 11.54 10.15 4.34
CA PHE A 156 12.57 9.80 3.37
C PHE A 156 12.29 8.43 2.74
N SER A 157 12.61 8.27 1.45
CA SER A 157 12.53 6.96 0.78
C SER A 157 13.56 6.01 1.39
N ARG A 158 13.11 4.80 1.75
CA ARG A 158 13.98 3.69 2.13
C ARG A 158 13.90 2.63 1.05
N VAL A 159 15.05 2.17 0.59
CA VAL A 159 15.14 1.13 -0.44
C VAL A 159 15.79 -0.10 0.17
N GLU A 160 15.19 -1.25 -0.07
CA GLU A 160 15.69 -2.56 0.35
C GLU A 160 15.85 -3.42 -0.91
N ILE A 161 17.01 -4.05 -1.08
CA ILE A 161 17.26 -5.00 -2.19
C ILE A 161 17.21 -6.40 -1.59
N VAL A 162 16.32 -7.24 -2.12
CA VAL A 162 16.05 -8.56 -1.56
C VAL A 162 16.17 -9.60 -2.68
N PRO A 163 16.98 -10.66 -2.51
CA PRO A 163 17.00 -11.78 -3.46
C PRO A 163 15.61 -12.42 -3.55
N VAL A 164 15.12 -12.68 -4.77
CA VAL A 164 13.79 -13.25 -4.98
C VAL A 164 13.64 -14.58 -4.24
N LYS A 165 14.68 -15.42 -4.26
CA LYS A 165 14.73 -16.72 -3.57
C LYS A 165 14.53 -16.65 -2.04
N ASN A 166 14.74 -15.49 -1.42
CA ASN A 166 14.58 -15.31 0.01
C ASN A 166 13.16 -14.91 0.41
N LEU A 167 12.33 -14.47 -0.55
CA LEU A 167 10.98 -14.00 -0.27
C LEU A 167 10.00 -15.16 -0.18
N VAL A 168 9.42 -15.32 1.01
CA VAL A 168 8.39 -16.33 1.27
C VAL A 168 7.08 -15.64 1.62
N LYS A 169 6.00 -16.05 0.96
CA LYS A 169 4.66 -15.58 1.30
C LYS A 169 4.25 -16.10 2.67
N ILE A 170 3.76 -15.21 3.52
CA ILE A 170 3.25 -15.55 4.84
C ILE A 170 1.79 -15.11 4.98
N LEU A 171 1.06 -15.79 5.86
CA LEU A 171 -0.28 -15.37 6.26
C LEU A 171 -0.16 -14.25 7.31
N PRO A 172 -1.12 -13.30 7.37
CA PRO A 172 -1.12 -12.24 8.38
C PRO A 172 -1.01 -12.77 9.82
N GLU A 173 -1.63 -13.92 10.11
CA GLU A 173 -1.59 -14.59 11.41
C GLU A 173 -0.19 -15.03 11.85
N HIS A 174 0.71 -15.26 10.88
CA HIS A 174 2.10 -15.63 11.14
C HIS A 174 3.03 -14.42 11.26
N SER A 175 2.51 -13.20 11.09
CA SER A 175 3.26 -11.95 11.22
C SER A 175 3.44 -11.57 12.68
N GLN A 176 4.62 -11.03 13.01
CA GLN A 176 4.83 -10.36 14.30
C GLN A 176 3.98 -9.08 14.45
N TYR A 177 3.38 -8.61 13.37
CA TYR A 177 2.62 -7.38 13.25
C TYR A 177 1.13 -7.61 12.96
N ASP A 178 0.60 -8.82 13.19
CA ASP A 178 -0.83 -9.16 12.99
C ASP A 178 -1.77 -8.12 13.61
N TYR A 179 -1.47 -7.66 14.84
CA TYR A 179 -2.24 -6.62 15.51
C TYR A 179 -2.31 -5.31 14.70
N TYR A 180 -1.20 -4.90 14.07
CA TYR A 180 -1.17 -3.70 13.24
C TYR A 180 -1.99 -3.87 11.97
N PHE A 181 -1.99 -5.06 11.35
CA PHE A 181 -2.82 -5.33 10.19
C PHE A 181 -4.30 -5.26 10.53
N LYS A 182 -4.71 -5.80 11.69
CA LYS A 182 -6.09 -5.68 12.18
C LYS A 182 -6.49 -4.23 12.42
N PHE A 183 -5.59 -3.40 12.95
CA PHE A 183 -5.87 -1.99 13.20
C PHE A 183 -5.88 -1.12 11.93
N LEU A 184 -5.03 -1.43 10.94
CA LEU A 184 -4.83 -0.61 9.73
C LEU A 184 -5.69 -1.03 8.53
N GLY A 185 -6.66 -1.94 8.71
CA GLY A 185 -7.58 -2.37 7.63
C GLY A 185 -7.10 -3.57 6.79
N GLY A 186 -6.00 -4.20 7.20
CA GLY A 186 -5.43 -5.42 6.65
C GLY A 186 -4.46 -5.20 5.49
N ALA A 187 -3.50 -6.12 5.36
CA ALA A 187 -2.69 -6.28 4.15
C ALA A 187 -3.39 -7.27 3.19
N ASP A 188 -3.14 -7.13 1.89
CA ASP A 188 -3.60 -8.07 0.87
C ASP A 188 -2.62 -9.23 0.71
N LEU A 189 -1.34 -8.88 0.55
CA LEU A 189 -0.23 -9.81 0.43
C LEU A 189 0.84 -9.45 1.46
N LEU A 190 1.46 -10.48 2.01
CA LEU A 190 2.53 -10.36 3.00
C LEU A 190 3.67 -11.32 2.62
N PHE A 191 4.87 -10.78 2.52
CA PHE A 191 6.08 -11.55 2.30
C PHE A 191 7.06 -11.34 3.45
N ARG A 192 7.87 -12.36 3.72
CA ARG A 192 8.96 -12.31 4.67
C ARG A 192 10.26 -12.71 3.97
N ASP A 193 11.31 -11.94 4.19
CA ASP A 193 12.66 -12.34 3.83
C ASP A 193 13.17 -13.35 4.86
N THR A 194 13.50 -14.56 4.42
CA THR A 194 13.98 -15.65 5.28
C THR A 194 15.35 -15.37 5.92
N GLN A 195 16.16 -14.51 5.31
CA GLN A 195 17.49 -14.19 5.81
C GLN A 195 17.46 -13.11 6.89
N THR A 196 16.69 -12.05 6.69
CA THR A 196 16.63 -10.90 7.61
C THR A 196 15.45 -10.95 8.58
N GLY A 197 14.43 -11.76 8.28
CA GLY A 197 13.15 -11.77 9.00
C GLY A 197 12.27 -10.55 8.73
N LEU A 198 12.68 -9.64 7.82
CA LEU A 198 11.91 -8.45 7.48
C LEU A 198 10.63 -8.82 6.74
N GLU A 199 9.55 -8.13 7.09
CA GLU A 199 8.24 -8.33 6.48
C GLU A 199 7.88 -7.18 5.53
N TYR A 200 7.13 -7.52 4.50
CA TYR A 200 6.74 -6.66 3.39
C TYR A 200 5.24 -6.79 3.17
N ALA A 201 4.50 -5.75 3.55
CA ALA A 201 3.05 -5.69 3.47
C ALA A 201 2.60 -4.90 2.24
N PHE A 202 1.71 -5.50 1.47
CA PHE A 202 1.12 -4.90 0.29
C PHE A 202 -0.33 -4.51 0.60
N GLU A 203 -0.69 -3.28 0.27
CA GLU A 203 -2.02 -2.72 0.51
C GLU A 203 -3.03 -3.30 -0.50
N LYS A 204 -4.27 -3.50 -0.06
CA LYS A 204 -5.38 -3.95 -0.92
C LYS A 204 -5.67 -3.05 -2.13
N ASN A 205 -5.40 -1.74 -2.00
CA ASN A 205 -5.61 -0.77 -3.08
C ASN A 205 -4.34 -0.54 -3.92
N GLY A 206 -3.30 -1.33 -3.70
CA GLY A 206 -2.09 -1.25 -4.51
C GLY A 206 -2.33 -1.82 -5.91
N VAL A 207 -1.58 -1.29 -6.87
CA VAL A 207 -1.67 -1.67 -8.28
C VAL A 207 -0.55 -2.66 -8.58
N TRP A 208 -0.92 -3.82 -9.08
CA TRP A 208 -0.01 -4.84 -9.60
C TRP A 208 0.02 -4.76 -11.13
N LEU A 209 1.20 -4.95 -11.73
CA LEU A 209 1.34 -4.99 -13.18
C LEU A 209 1.41 -6.44 -13.68
N ASP A 210 0.27 -6.93 -14.17
CA ASP A 210 0.08 -8.34 -14.57
C ASP A 210 1.09 -8.82 -15.62
N ASP A 211 1.50 -7.94 -16.53
CA ASP A 211 2.45 -8.31 -17.59
C ASP A 211 3.85 -8.60 -17.04
N ASN A 212 4.27 -7.85 -16.01
CA ASN A 212 5.57 -8.05 -15.38
C ASN A 212 5.55 -9.20 -14.36
N LEU A 213 4.38 -9.52 -13.80
CA LEU A 213 4.20 -10.68 -12.92
C LEU A 213 4.34 -12.03 -13.63
N LYS A 214 4.20 -12.06 -14.97
CA LYS A 214 4.41 -13.28 -15.78
C LYS A 214 5.90 -13.60 -16.01
N HIS A 215 6.82 -12.80 -15.45
CA HIS A 215 8.25 -13.02 -15.62
C HIS A 215 8.69 -14.35 -15.00
N SER A 216 9.61 -15.06 -15.65
CA SER A 216 10.07 -16.42 -15.25
C SER A 216 10.73 -16.53 -13.88
N LEU A 217 11.01 -15.40 -13.22
CA LEU A 217 11.58 -15.34 -11.87
C LEU A 217 10.50 -15.21 -10.80
N ILE A 218 9.26 -14.93 -11.19
CA ILE A 218 8.09 -14.76 -10.34
C ILE A 218 7.18 -15.96 -10.66
N VAL A 219 7.52 -17.13 -10.10
CA VAL A 219 6.80 -18.40 -10.34
C VAL A 219 6.10 -18.83 -9.07
#